data_AF-A0A2D6CUU3-F1
#
_entry.id   AF-A0A2D6CUU3-F1
#
_cell.length_a   1.000
_cell.length_b   1.000
_cell.length_c   1.000
_cell.angle_alpha   90.00
_cell.angle_beta   90.00
_cell.angle_gamma   90.00
#
_symmetry.space_group_name_H-M   'P 1'
#
loop_
_entity.id
_entity.type
_entity.pdbx_description
1 polymer ?
#
loop_
_entity_poly.entity_id
_entity_poly.type
_entity_poly.pdbx_seq_one_letter_code
_entity_poly.pdbx_strand_id
1 'polypeptide(L)'
;MAVVMLLWLVAMPSADAAMWLFLAEPPREEHLRELERTGARVRTVSRWFSAVSVDVEGSRAAALAGLPFVDEARPVGRITRRWAVDAPRGAPILNAGRGDAQRRLIAADRLHDMGYTGRGVRVGMLDTGFLLTHEALADTDVAAVRDFVHADDDVTDEPGEDDPGEAWHGTQTFSVMAADAPGALVGVAPRATYYLAKTEDVTRNGVVFESHIEEDYWVAGLEWCVEHGCKIVNSSLGYVLDYRFPNLDGGTAIISAAAD
;
A
#
# COMPACT_ATOMS: atom_id res chain seq x y z
N MET A 1 -34.87 36.62 -25.56
CA MET A 1 -34.57 35.19 -25.32
C MET A 1 -33.91 35.09 -23.95
N ALA A 2 -34.68 34.75 -22.93
CA ALA A 2 -34.17 34.46 -21.60
C ALA A 2 -33.88 32.95 -21.56
N VAL A 3 -32.62 32.57 -21.36
CA VAL A 3 -32.26 31.20 -21.01
C VAL A 3 -32.13 31.17 -19.51
N VAL A 4 -33.11 30.52 -18.88
CA VAL A 4 -33.14 30.20 -17.45
C VAL A 4 -32.07 29.16 -17.18
N MET A 5 -31.00 29.55 -16.48
CA MET A 5 -30.02 28.62 -15.92
C MET A 5 -30.59 28.11 -14.60
N LEU A 6 -31.24 26.94 -14.65
CA LEU A 6 -31.74 26.26 -13.47
C LEU A 6 -30.55 25.65 -12.73
N LEU A 7 -30.06 26.34 -11.69
CA LEU A 7 -29.12 25.79 -10.73
C LEU A 7 -29.85 24.71 -9.91
N TRP A 8 -29.56 23.45 -10.17
CA TRP A 8 -29.86 22.39 -9.20
C TRP A 8 -28.80 22.45 -8.10
N LEU A 9 -29.03 23.28 -7.09
CA LEU A 9 -28.40 23.17 -5.78
C LEU A 9 -29.11 22.03 -5.03
N VAL A 10 -28.71 20.79 -5.33
CA VAL A 10 -28.90 19.70 -4.38
C VAL A 10 -27.71 19.77 -3.44
N ALA A 11 -27.93 20.31 -2.24
CA ALA A 11 -27.01 20.13 -1.13
C ALA A 11 -26.94 18.63 -0.83
N MET A 12 -25.93 17.97 -1.38
CA MET A 12 -25.57 16.62 -0.94
C MET A 12 -24.98 16.74 0.47
N PRO A 13 -25.28 15.82 1.39
CA PRO A 13 -24.69 15.82 2.71
C PRO A 13 -23.17 15.76 2.59
N SER A 14 -22.50 16.51 3.46
CA SER A 14 -21.05 16.64 3.62
C SER A 14 -20.30 15.34 3.33
N ALA A 15 -19.53 15.30 2.25
CA ALA A 15 -18.57 14.22 2.05
C ALA A 15 -17.50 14.30 3.16
N ASP A 16 -17.13 13.16 3.71
CA ASP A 16 -15.97 13.05 4.60
C ASP A 16 -14.73 13.53 3.84
N ALA A 17 -13.96 14.40 4.49
CA ALA A 17 -12.68 14.92 4.05
C ALA A 17 -11.56 14.12 4.71
N ALA A 18 -10.65 13.63 3.89
CA ALA A 18 -9.43 12.97 4.31
C ALA A 18 -8.32 14.03 4.47
N MET A 19 -7.59 14.02 5.59
CA MET A 19 -6.59 15.04 5.92
C MET A 19 -5.33 14.41 6.56
N TRP A 20 -4.14 14.90 6.19
CA TRP A 20 -2.92 14.76 6.99
C TRP A 20 -2.79 15.94 7.95
N LEU A 21 -2.61 15.65 9.23
CA LEU A 21 -2.34 16.62 10.28
C LEU A 21 -0.90 16.43 10.75
N PHE A 22 -0.01 17.35 10.35
CA PHE A 22 1.37 17.40 10.81
C PHE A 22 1.43 18.11 12.15
N LEU A 23 2.11 17.50 13.11
CA LEU A 23 2.17 17.91 14.51
C LEU A 23 3.57 18.45 14.82
N ALA A 24 3.64 19.34 15.81
CA ALA A 24 4.91 19.86 16.32
C ALA A 24 5.82 18.80 16.97
N GLU A 25 5.22 17.70 17.44
CA GLU A 25 5.89 16.57 18.08
C GLU A 25 5.27 15.25 17.60
N PRO A 26 6.00 14.11 17.68
CA PRO A 26 5.45 12.81 17.31
C PRO A 26 4.09 12.52 17.96
N PRO A 27 3.13 11.93 17.21
CA PRO A 27 1.80 11.63 17.72
C PRO A 27 1.83 10.84 19.03
N ARG A 28 1.01 11.25 20.00
CA ARG A 28 0.79 10.59 21.29
C ARG A 28 -0.68 10.23 21.43
N GLU A 29 -0.97 9.26 22.29
CA GLU A 29 -2.33 8.79 22.62
C GLU A 29 -3.32 9.91 22.96
N GLU A 30 -2.85 10.97 23.61
CA GLU A 30 -3.68 12.14 23.92
C GLU A 30 -4.04 12.97 22.69
N HIS A 31 -3.16 13.06 21.69
CA HIS A 31 -3.46 13.71 20.40
C HIS A 31 -4.53 12.91 19.65
N LEU A 32 -4.40 11.58 19.60
CA LEU A 32 -5.36 10.70 18.93
C LEU A 32 -6.75 10.82 19.57
N ARG A 33 -6.83 10.77 20.91
CA ARG A 33 -8.08 10.96 21.64
C ARG A 33 -8.72 12.33 21.39
N GLU A 34 -7.93 13.40 21.30
CA GLU A 34 -8.48 14.74 21.03
C GLU A 34 -9.00 14.85 19.59
N LEU A 35 -8.30 14.25 18.62
CA LEU A 35 -8.78 14.15 17.23
C LEU A 35 -10.10 13.38 17.16
N GLU A 36 -10.20 12.24 17.83
CA GLU A 36 -11.44 11.45 17.91
C GLU A 36 -12.61 12.23 18.53
N ARG A 37 -12.34 13.08 19.54
CA ARG A 37 -13.36 13.95 20.17
C ARG A 37 -13.94 15.00 19.23
N THR A 38 -13.21 15.40 18.18
CA THR A 38 -13.75 16.27 17.12
C THR A 38 -14.71 15.54 16.17
N GLY A 39 -14.79 14.21 16.30
CA GLY A 39 -15.49 13.32 15.38
C GLY A 39 -14.66 12.93 14.17
N ALA A 40 -13.34 13.09 14.23
CA ALA A 40 -12.44 12.55 13.22
C ALA A 40 -12.16 11.07 13.51
N ARG A 41 -12.06 10.25 12.47
CA ARG A 41 -11.61 8.87 12.56
C ARG A 41 -10.13 8.82 12.16
N VAL A 42 -9.29 8.30 13.05
CA VAL A 42 -7.87 8.10 12.73
C VAL A 42 -7.74 6.98 11.70
N ARG A 43 -6.99 7.25 10.62
CA ARG A 43 -6.63 6.28 9.58
C ARG A 43 -5.24 5.72 9.79
N THR A 44 -4.26 6.62 9.82
CA THR A 44 -2.83 6.28 9.93
C THR A 44 -2.14 7.22 10.90
N VAL A 45 -1.17 6.71 11.65
CA VAL A 45 -0.28 7.49 12.51
C VAL A 45 1.15 7.28 12.02
N SER A 46 1.81 8.35 11.58
CA SER A 46 3.21 8.32 11.14
C SER A 46 4.10 8.99 12.17
N ARG A 47 5.10 8.26 12.68
CA ARG A 47 6.11 8.86 13.56
C ARG A 47 7.18 9.58 12.76
N TRP A 48 7.44 9.16 11.53
CA TRP A 48 8.45 9.79 10.67
C TRP A 48 8.08 11.22 10.30
N PHE A 49 6.82 11.44 9.96
CA PHE A 49 6.31 12.77 9.63
C PHE A 49 5.79 13.55 10.82
N SER A 50 5.83 12.96 12.02
CA SER A 50 5.11 13.47 13.20
C SER A 50 3.67 13.84 12.83
N ALA A 51 2.94 12.92 12.20
CA ALA A 51 1.66 13.25 11.56
C ALA A 51 0.60 12.17 11.78
N VAL A 52 -0.67 12.60 11.70
CA VAL A 52 -1.83 11.72 11.78
C VAL A 52 -2.71 11.97 10.56
N SER A 53 -3.03 10.90 9.84
CA SER A 53 -4.01 10.91 8.77
C SER A 53 -5.39 10.57 9.34
N VAL A 54 -6.41 11.36 8.99
CA VAL A 54 -7.77 11.22 9.53
C VAL A 54 -8.83 11.37 8.44
N ASP A 55 -9.99 10.73 8.64
CA ASP A 55 -11.25 11.09 7.98
C ASP A 55 -12.08 11.97 8.92
N VAL A 56 -12.71 13.01 8.39
CA VAL A 56 -13.57 13.91 9.18
C VAL A 56 -14.70 14.46 8.31
N GLU A 57 -15.87 14.73 8.89
CA GLU A 57 -16.94 15.43 8.19
C GLU A 57 -16.41 16.76 7.59
N GLY A 58 -16.62 17.02 6.30
CA GLY A 58 -16.01 18.19 5.62
C GLY A 58 -16.31 19.55 6.26
N SER A 59 -17.44 19.68 6.95
CA SER A 59 -17.81 20.88 7.73
C SER A 59 -16.87 21.15 8.92
N ARG A 60 -16.17 20.12 9.41
CA ARG A 60 -15.29 20.16 10.58
C ARG A 60 -13.79 20.11 10.23
N ALA A 61 -13.43 19.86 8.97
CA ALA A 61 -12.03 19.77 8.54
C ALA A 61 -11.23 21.03 8.88
N ALA A 62 -11.82 22.22 8.74
CA ALA A 62 -11.16 23.48 9.08
C ALA A 62 -10.88 23.63 10.60
N ALA A 63 -11.65 22.96 11.46
CA ALA A 63 -11.45 23.01 12.90
C ALA A 63 -10.19 22.23 13.35
N LEU A 64 -9.81 21.19 12.60
CA LEU A 64 -8.61 20.38 12.89
C LEU A 64 -7.33 21.22 12.78
N ALA A 65 -7.26 22.12 11.81
CA ALA A 65 -6.13 23.04 11.63
C ALA A 65 -5.99 24.07 12.77
N GLY A 66 -7.02 24.24 13.60
CA GLY A 66 -7.01 25.14 14.75
C GLY A 66 -6.62 24.48 16.07
N LEU A 67 -6.37 23.16 16.08
CA LEU A 67 -5.94 22.45 17.27
C LEU A 67 -4.51 22.88 17.66
N PRO A 68 -4.22 23.08 18.96
CA PRO A 68 -2.98 23.71 19.42
C PRO A 68 -1.71 22.90 19.14
N PHE A 69 -1.85 21.62 18.79
CA PHE A 69 -0.75 20.71 18.50
C PHE A 69 -0.58 20.42 17.00
N VAL A 70 -1.45 20.98 16.14
CA VAL A 70 -1.40 20.81 14.68
C VAL A 70 -0.66 22.01 14.08
N ASP A 71 0.49 21.75 13.45
CA ASP A 71 1.30 22.76 12.78
C ASP A 71 0.79 23.00 11.35
N GLU A 72 0.42 21.93 10.65
CA GLU A 72 -0.06 21.99 9.28
C GLU A 72 -1.15 20.94 9.03
N ALA A 73 -2.20 21.31 8.29
CA ALA A 73 -3.23 20.40 7.83
C ALA A 73 -3.28 20.39 6.30
N ARG A 74 -3.04 19.23 5.68
CA ARG A 74 -3.09 19.05 4.22
C ARG A 74 -4.26 18.13 3.84
N PRO A 75 -5.13 18.53 2.91
CA PRO A 75 -6.14 17.62 2.38
C PRO A 75 -5.48 16.48 1.60
N VAL A 76 -5.99 15.27 1.79
CA VAL A 76 -5.65 14.09 1.00
C VAL A 76 -6.56 14.09 -0.22
N GLY A 77 -5.96 14.18 -1.41
CA GLY A 77 -6.70 14.23 -2.66
C GLY A 77 -7.55 12.98 -2.86
N ARG A 78 -8.70 13.11 -3.53
CA ARG A 78 -9.48 11.95 -3.97
C ARG A 78 -9.59 11.98 -5.47
N ILE A 79 -9.08 10.93 -6.12
CA ILE A 79 -9.19 10.75 -7.55
C ILE A 79 -9.99 9.48 -7.78
N THR A 80 -10.93 9.54 -8.71
CA THR A 80 -11.61 8.37 -9.24
C THR A 80 -11.33 8.33 -10.73
N ARG A 81 -10.41 7.46 -11.17
CA ARG A 81 -10.19 7.21 -12.60
C ARG A 81 -10.78 5.85 -12.97
N ARG A 82 -11.57 5.83 -14.03
CA ARG A 82 -12.03 4.58 -14.66
C ARG A 82 -10.98 4.12 -15.66
N TRP A 83 -10.28 3.03 -15.35
CA TRP A 83 -9.45 2.32 -16.31
C TRP A 83 -10.11 0.98 -16.66
N ALA A 84 -9.98 0.56 -17.92
CA ALA A 84 -10.32 -0.79 -18.34
C ALA A 84 -9.04 -1.63 -18.26
N VAL A 85 -9.06 -2.70 -17.46
CA VAL A 85 -7.94 -3.63 -17.33
C VAL A 85 -8.16 -4.78 -18.32
N ASP A 86 -7.28 -4.93 -19.31
CA ASP A 86 -7.23 -6.13 -20.15
C ASP A 86 -6.22 -7.12 -19.55
N ALA A 87 -6.68 -8.33 -19.22
CA ALA A 87 -5.82 -9.39 -18.70
C ALA A 87 -4.83 -9.92 -19.78
N PRO A 88 -3.54 -10.11 -19.48
CA PRO A 88 -2.60 -10.68 -20.45
C PRO A 88 -2.89 -12.17 -20.71
N ARG A 89 -2.91 -12.56 -21.98
CA ARG A 89 -2.96 -13.98 -22.40
C ARG A 89 -1.56 -14.61 -22.39
N GLY A 90 -1.50 -15.84 -21.90
CA GLY A 90 -0.28 -16.55 -21.49
C GLY A 90 0.79 -16.79 -22.57
N ALA A 91 2.04 -16.80 -22.11
CA ALA A 91 3.22 -17.23 -22.86
C ALA A 91 3.56 -18.70 -22.55
N PRO A 92 4.21 -19.44 -23.48
CA PRO A 92 4.45 -20.87 -23.34
C PRO A 92 5.60 -21.17 -22.37
N ILE A 93 5.42 -22.24 -21.59
CA ILE A 93 6.36 -22.74 -20.59
C ILE A 93 7.39 -23.65 -21.29
N LEU A 94 8.68 -23.37 -21.11
CA LEU A 94 9.75 -24.32 -21.37
C LEU A 94 10.30 -24.88 -20.05
N ASN A 95 10.68 -26.15 -20.13
CA ASN A 95 10.78 -27.11 -19.03
C ASN A 95 12.08 -26.95 -18.20
N ALA A 96 12.19 -25.86 -17.43
CA ALA A 96 13.25 -25.59 -16.44
C ALA A 96 12.72 -24.96 -15.13
N GLY A 97 11.39 -24.99 -14.93
CA GLY A 97 10.68 -24.10 -14.01
C GLY A 97 10.49 -22.71 -14.62
N ARG A 98 9.37 -22.04 -14.30
CA ARG A 98 9.16 -20.62 -14.62
C ARG A 98 10.23 -19.80 -13.88
N GLY A 99 10.80 -18.77 -14.53
CA GLY A 99 11.73 -17.84 -13.90
C GLY A 99 13.23 -18.20 -13.94
N ASP A 100 13.63 -19.41 -14.35
CA ASP A 100 15.06 -19.81 -14.31
C ASP A 100 15.95 -18.94 -15.21
N ALA A 101 15.46 -18.55 -16.39
CA ALA A 101 16.19 -17.65 -17.29
C ALA A 101 16.46 -16.28 -16.63
N GLN A 102 15.48 -15.71 -15.94
CA GLN A 102 15.60 -14.45 -15.21
C GLN A 102 16.55 -14.59 -14.02
N ARG A 103 16.44 -15.68 -13.25
CA ARG A 103 17.33 -15.96 -12.11
C ARG A 103 18.79 -16.08 -12.53
N ARG A 104 19.07 -16.74 -13.66
CA ARG A 104 20.41 -16.83 -14.27
C ARG A 104 20.90 -15.50 -14.81
N LEU A 105 20.02 -14.68 -15.40
CA LEU A 105 20.37 -13.36 -15.94
C LEU A 105 20.97 -12.46 -14.85
N ILE A 106 20.44 -12.55 -13.62
CA ILE A 106 20.92 -11.80 -12.46
C ILE A 106 21.92 -12.59 -11.59
N ALA A 107 22.36 -13.76 -12.06
CA ALA A 107 23.28 -14.66 -11.35
C ALA A 107 22.84 -15.12 -9.94
N ALA A 108 21.53 -15.09 -9.66
CA ALA A 108 21.00 -15.56 -8.38
C ALA A 108 21.14 -17.09 -8.23
N ASP A 109 21.22 -17.83 -9.33
CA ASP A 109 21.55 -19.26 -9.34
C ASP A 109 22.94 -19.55 -8.74
N ARG A 110 23.94 -18.74 -9.10
CA ARG A 110 25.29 -18.87 -8.56
C ARG A 110 25.34 -18.55 -7.06
N LEU A 111 24.55 -17.59 -6.60
CA LEU A 111 24.43 -17.28 -5.18
C LEU A 111 23.82 -18.45 -4.41
N HIS A 112 22.79 -19.09 -4.97
CA HIS A 112 22.17 -20.29 -4.39
C HIS A 112 23.17 -21.46 -4.32
N ASP A 113 23.97 -21.68 -5.36
CA ASP A 113 25.03 -22.71 -5.37
C ASP A 113 26.08 -22.48 -4.28
N MET A 114 26.30 -21.23 -3.89
CA MET A 114 27.18 -20.83 -2.77
C MET A 114 26.48 -20.88 -1.41
N GLY A 115 25.19 -21.24 -1.36
CA GLY A 115 24.38 -21.30 -0.14
C GLY A 115 23.68 -20.00 0.25
N TYR A 116 23.83 -18.92 -0.53
CA TYR A 116 23.18 -17.64 -0.27
C TYR A 116 21.76 -17.62 -0.84
N THR A 117 20.77 -17.83 0.04
CA THR A 117 19.35 -17.99 -0.34
C THR A 117 18.43 -16.98 0.37
N GLY A 118 19.01 -15.94 1.00
CA GLY A 118 18.28 -14.97 1.82
C GLY A 118 18.13 -15.34 3.29
N ARG A 119 18.64 -16.50 3.73
CA ARG A 119 18.56 -16.93 5.13
C ARG A 119 19.11 -15.87 6.10
N GLY A 120 18.29 -15.50 7.08
CA GLY A 120 18.63 -14.50 8.10
C GLY A 120 18.40 -13.05 7.65
N VAL A 121 17.90 -12.83 6.44
CA VAL A 121 17.49 -11.51 5.94
C VAL A 121 15.98 -11.35 6.15
N ARG A 122 15.58 -10.19 6.67
CA ARG A 122 14.17 -9.79 6.80
C ARG A 122 13.79 -8.86 5.65
N VAL A 123 12.72 -9.21 4.93
CA VAL A 123 12.24 -8.49 3.74
C VAL A 123 10.79 -8.10 3.92
N GLY A 124 10.47 -6.81 3.74
CA GLY A 124 9.10 -6.31 3.66
C GLY A 124 8.57 -6.36 2.23
N MET A 125 7.30 -6.73 2.06
CA MET A 125 6.57 -6.67 0.79
C MET A 125 5.33 -5.78 1.00
N LEU A 126 5.23 -4.66 0.27
CA LEU A 126 4.05 -3.78 0.26
C LEU A 126 3.38 -3.90 -1.11
N ASP A 127 2.16 -4.43 -1.14
CA ASP A 127 1.46 -4.74 -2.38
C ASP A 127 -0.07 -4.91 -2.18
N THR A 128 -0.77 -5.42 -3.19
CA THR A 128 -2.24 -5.58 -3.23
C THR A 128 -2.80 -6.72 -2.36
N GLY A 129 -1.95 -7.42 -1.59
CA GLY A 129 -2.29 -8.64 -0.86
C GLY A 129 -1.57 -9.88 -1.38
N PHE A 130 -1.70 -11.00 -0.66
CA PHE A 130 -0.89 -12.20 -0.85
C PHE A 130 -1.66 -13.50 -0.60
N LEU A 131 -1.81 -14.33 -1.64
CA LEU A 131 -2.41 -15.67 -1.55
C LEU A 131 -1.39 -16.71 -1.06
N LEU A 132 -1.24 -16.82 0.26
CA LEU A 132 -0.26 -17.71 0.90
C LEU A 132 -0.58 -19.21 0.74
N THR A 133 -1.82 -19.55 0.35
CA THR A 133 -2.22 -20.94 0.10
C THR A 133 -1.75 -21.46 -1.26
N HIS A 134 -1.16 -20.62 -2.12
CA HIS A 134 -0.62 -21.03 -3.40
C HIS A 134 0.57 -22.00 -3.19
N GLU A 135 0.58 -23.13 -3.91
CA GLU A 135 1.56 -24.22 -3.71
C GLU A 135 3.03 -23.76 -3.78
N ALA A 136 3.34 -22.79 -4.65
CA ALA A 136 4.68 -22.22 -4.79
C ALA A 136 5.16 -21.42 -3.57
N LEU A 137 4.25 -20.99 -2.69
CA LEU A 137 4.51 -20.17 -1.52
C LEU A 137 4.32 -20.94 -0.20
N ALA A 138 3.89 -22.20 -0.26
CA ALA A 138 3.50 -22.99 0.93
C ALA A 138 4.63 -23.14 1.97
N ASP A 139 5.89 -23.19 1.52
CA ASP A 139 7.07 -23.36 2.38
C ASP A 139 7.82 -22.04 2.67
N THR A 140 7.17 -20.89 2.40
CA THR A 140 7.78 -19.57 2.67
C THR A 140 7.75 -19.22 4.17
N ASP A 141 8.81 -18.56 4.64
CA ASP A 141 8.90 -18.07 6.02
C ASP A 141 8.27 -16.68 6.12
N VAL A 142 6.97 -16.62 6.41
CA VAL A 142 6.23 -15.38 6.66
C VAL A 142 6.11 -15.18 8.18
N ALA A 143 6.78 -14.16 8.71
CA ALA A 143 6.82 -13.90 10.14
C ALA A 143 5.62 -13.10 10.66
N ALA A 144 5.10 -12.19 9.85
CA ALA A 144 3.90 -11.42 10.15
C ALA A 144 3.26 -10.89 8.87
N VAL A 145 1.96 -10.64 8.94
CA VAL A 145 1.17 -9.99 7.89
C VAL A 145 0.35 -8.87 8.52
N ARG A 146 0.00 -7.86 7.73
CA ARG A 146 -0.89 -6.77 8.14
C ARG A 146 -1.63 -6.21 6.94
N ASP A 147 -2.94 -6.06 7.04
CA ASP A 147 -3.74 -5.29 6.11
C ASP A 147 -3.93 -3.87 6.66
N PHE A 148 -3.41 -2.88 5.93
CA PHE A 148 -3.57 -1.47 6.24
C PHE A 148 -4.82 -0.85 5.60
N VAL A 149 -5.40 -1.51 4.59
CA VAL A 149 -6.64 -1.12 3.92
C VAL A 149 -7.84 -1.34 4.83
N HIS A 150 -7.95 -2.54 5.42
CA HIS A 150 -9.06 -2.94 6.32
C HIS A 150 -8.70 -2.94 7.81
N ALA A 151 -7.43 -2.69 8.12
CA ALA A 151 -6.90 -2.56 9.48
C ALA A 151 -6.95 -3.84 10.33
N ASP A 152 -6.72 -5.00 9.71
CA ASP A 152 -6.60 -6.29 10.37
C ASP A 152 -5.33 -7.07 9.94
N ASP A 153 -5.30 -8.38 10.19
CA ASP A 153 -4.17 -9.26 9.88
C ASP A 153 -4.53 -10.32 8.82
N ASP A 154 -5.46 -10.02 7.89
CA ASP A 154 -5.76 -10.83 6.70
C ASP A 154 -5.32 -10.11 5.42
N VAL A 155 -4.28 -10.62 4.76
CA VAL A 155 -3.76 -10.01 3.52
C VAL A 155 -4.30 -10.70 2.25
N THR A 156 -5.34 -11.52 2.37
CA THR A 156 -5.97 -12.20 1.22
C THR A 156 -7.17 -11.41 0.69
N ASP A 157 -7.89 -11.98 -0.29
CA ASP A 157 -9.14 -11.38 -0.77
C ASP A 157 -10.29 -11.75 0.18
N GLU A 158 -10.86 -10.76 0.85
CA GLU A 158 -11.91 -10.96 1.84
C GLU A 158 -13.32 -10.75 1.24
N PRO A 159 -14.21 -11.77 1.30
CA PRO A 159 -15.54 -11.66 0.71
C PRO A 159 -16.38 -10.54 1.31
N GLY A 160 -16.69 -9.53 0.49
CA GLY A 160 -17.51 -8.39 0.87
C GLY A 160 -16.72 -7.15 1.31
N GLU A 161 -15.40 -7.27 1.44
CA GLU A 161 -14.48 -6.16 1.66
C GLU A 161 -13.63 -5.90 0.41
N ASP A 162 -13.11 -6.96 -0.21
CA ASP A 162 -12.36 -6.91 -1.47
C ASP A 162 -13.16 -7.43 -2.67
N ASP A 163 -12.84 -6.91 -3.85
CA ASP A 163 -13.25 -7.55 -5.10
C ASP A 163 -12.43 -8.84 -5.34
N PRO A 164 -12.96 -9.86 -6.03
CA PRO A 164 -12.20 -11.09 -6.25
C PRO A 164 -10.97 -10.91 -7.14
N GLY A 165 -9.81 -11.38 -6.68
CA GLY A 165 -8.56 -11.44 -7.42
C GLY A 165 -7.59 -10.29 -7.15
N GLU A 166 -7.79 -9.47 -6.12
CA GLU A 166 -6.96 -8.30 -5.83
C GLU A 166 -5.56 -8.67 -5.37
N ALA A 167 -5.42 -9.70 -4.55
CA ALA A 167 -4.13 -10.22 -4.07
C ALA A 167 -3.26 -10.80 -5.19
N TRP A 168 -3.72 -10.85 -6.45
CA TRP A 168 -2.97 -11.44 -7.56
C TRP A 168 -1.61 -10.76 -7.78
N HIS A 169 -1.57 -9.42 -7.83
CA HIS A 169 -0.32 -8.71 -8.13
C HIS A 169 0.71 -8.92 -7.02
N GLY A 170 0.34 -8.73 -5.75
CA GLY A 170 1.23 -9.00 -4.62
C GLY A 170 1.67 -10.46 -4.52
N THR A 171 0.79 -11.41 -4.83
CA THR A 171 1.18 -12.83 -4.92
C THR A 171 2.23 -13.07 -5.99
N GLN A 172 2.10 -12.43 -7.16
CA GLN A 172 3.08 -12.56 -8.24
C GLN A 172 4.43 -11.96 -7.86
N THR A 173 4.47 -10.74 -7.33
CA THR A 173 5.71 -10.06 -6.92
C THR A 173 6.40 -10.82 -5.79
N PHE A 174 5.62 -11.29 -4.81
CA PHE A 174 6.12 -12.12 -3.73
C PHE A 174 6.71 -13.44 -4.23
N SER A 175 6.09 -14.10 -5.22
CA SER A 175 6.61 -15.35 -5.79
C SER A 175 7.98 -15.20 -6.47
N VAL A 176 8.28 -14.05 -7.06
CA VAL A 176 9.61 -13.77 -7.65
C VAL A 176 10.68 -13.77 -6.57
N MET A 177 10.34 -13.36 -5.35
CA MET A 177 11.26 -13.32 -4.22
C MET A 177 11.31 -14.65 -3.48
N ALA A 178 10.16 -15.20 -3.11
CA ALA A 178 10.05 -16.18 -2.03
C ALA A 178 9.75 -17.61 -2.48
N ALA A 179 9.24 -17.80 -3.70
CA ALA A 179 8.73 -19.11 -4.10
C ALA A 179 9.77 -20.23 -3.92
N ASP A 180 9.33 -21.38 -3.42
CA ASP A 180 10.18 -22.55 -3.16
C ASP A 180 9.49 -23.83 -3.63
N ALA A 181 9.16 -23.88 -4.92
CA ALA A 181 8.63 -25.08 -5.58
C ALA A 181 9.63 -25.59 -6.62
N PRO A 182 10.57 -26.47 -6.22
CA PRO A 182 11.56 -27.04 -7.14
C PRO A 182 10.92 -27.67 -8.38
N GLY A 183 11.45 -27.34 -9.56
CA GLY A 183 10.91 -27.79 -10.85
C GLY A 183 9.74 -26.95 -11.38
N ALA A 184 9.13 -26.09 -10.55
CA ALA A 184 8.05 -25.20 -10.94
C ALA A 184 8.46 -23.72 -10.90
N LEU A 185 8.87 -23.19 -9.75
CA LEU A 185 9.31 -21.80 -9.57
C LEU A 185 10.16 -21.71 -8.29
N VAL A 186 11.36 -21.13 -8.40
CA VAL A 186 12.22 -20.80 -7.25
C VAL A 186 12.56 -19.31 -7.32
N GLY A 187 12.21 -18.59 -6.26
CA GLY A 187 12.44 -17.16 -6.12
C GLY A 187 13.91 -16.81 -5.87
N VAL A 188 14.21 -15.52 -5.79
CA VAL A 188 15.58 -15.01 -5.58
C VAL A 188 16.08 -15.28 -4.15
N ALA A 189 15.21 -15.19 -3.15
CA ALA A 189 15.54 -15.29 -1.72
C ALA A 189 14.58 -16.23 -0.97
N PRO A 190 14.42 -17.50 -1.40
CA PRO A 190 13.38 -18.42 -0.89
C PRO A 190 13.54 -18.79 0.59
N ARG A 191 14.64 -18.40 1.24
CA ARG A 191 14.90 -18.66 2.66
C ARG A 191 14.95 -17.37 3.51
N ALA A 192 14.59 -16.22 2.94
CA ALA A 192 14.40 -15.00 3.71
C ALA A 192 13.14 -15.10 4.58
N THR A 193 13.09 -14.27 5.63
CA THR A 193 11.91 -14.10 6.47
C THR A 193 11.14 -12.89 5.98
N TYR A 194 9.85 -13.06 5.69
CA TYR A 194 9.02 -12.06 5.04
C TYR A 194 7.99 -11.43 5.97
N TYR A 195 7.75 -10.15 5.72
CA TYR A 195 6.74 -9.33 6.38
C TYR A 195 5.85 -8.75 5.29
N LEU A 196 4.57 -9.08 5.29
CA LEU A 196 3.67 -8.78 4.18
C LEU A 196 2.66 -7.72 4.60
N ALA A 197 2.65 -6.60 3.89
CA ALA A 197 1.74 -5.48 4.13
C ALA A 197 0.83 -5.31 2.91
N LYS A 198 -0.49 -5.49 3.09
CA LYS A 198 -1.47 -5.10 2.08
C LYS A 198 -1.71 -3.60 2.23
N THR A 199 -1.38 -2.83 1.20
CA THR A 199 -1.46 -1.35 1.21
C THR A 199 -2.34 -0.79 0.10
N GLU A 200 -2.71 -1.63 -0.87
CA GLU A 200 -3.47 -1.22 -2.06
C GLU A 200 -4.84 -1.85 -2.12
N ASP A 201 -5.77 -1.13 -2.71
CA ASP A 201 -7.12 -1.56 -3.01
C ASP A 201 -7.32 -1.34 -4.52
N VAL A 202 -7.33 -2.43 -5.29
CA VAL A 202 -7.22 -2.32 -6.75
C VAL A 202 -8.56 -1.89 -7.37
N THR A 203 -9.66 -2.40 -6.82
CA THR A 203 -11.01 -2.21 -7.34
C THR A 203 -12.05 -2.17 -6.22
N ARG A 204 -12.99 -1.23 -6.34
CA ARG A 204 -14.17 -1.21 -5.47
C ARG A 204 -15.44 -1.40 -6.29
N ASN A 205 -16.13 -2.52 -6.09
CA ASN A 205 -17.35 -2.87 -6.80
C ASN A 205 -17.15 -2.89 -8.34
N GLY A 206 -16.04 -3.45 -8.78
CA GLY A 206 -15.65 -3.60 -10.18
C GLY A 206 -15.15 -2.31 -10.83
N VAL A 207 -14.78 -1.29 -10.04
CA VAL A 207 -14.26 -0.02 -10.55
C VAL A 207 -12.86 0.19 -9.97
N VAL A 208 -11.88 0.41 -10.85
CA VAL A 208 -10.49 0.70 -10.45
C VAL A 208 -10.46 1.81 -9.41
N PHE A 209 -9.79 1.50 -8.31
CA PHE A 209 -9.54 2.41 -7.21
C PHE A 209 -8.04 2.77 -7.27
N GLU A 210 -7.78 4.08 -7.18
CA GLU A 210 -6.45 4.68 -7.20
C GLU A 210 -6.60 6.04 -6.51
N SER A 211 -6.14 6.12 -5.26
CA SER A 211 -6.48 7.23 -4.36
C SER A 211 -5.32 7.54 -3.42
N HIS A 212 -5.14 8.81 -3.05
CA HIS A 212 -4.06 9.22 -2.13
C HIS A 212 -4.12 8.56 -0.75
N ILE A 213 -5.23 7.91 -0.39
CA ILE A 213 -5.31 7.11 0.83
C ILE A 213 -4.35 5.91 0.80
N GLU A 214 -4.07 5.36 -0.38
CA GLU A 214 -3.15 4.23 -0.54
C GLU A 214 -1.70 4.68 -0.24
N GLU A 215 -1.36 5.94 -0.51
CA GLU A 215 -0.09 6.53 -0.06
C GLU A 215 0.03 6.57 1.46
N ASP A 216 -1.08 6.77 2.19
CA ASP A 216 -1.09 6.75 3.66
C ASP A 216 -0.84 5.33 4.19
N TYR A 217 -1.48 4.34 3.57
CA TYR A 217 -1.29 2.92 3.90
C TYR A 217 0.11 2.45 3.56
N TRP A 218 0.66 2.92 2.44
CA TRP A 218 2.02 2.64 2.04
C TRP A 218 3.04 3.12 3.07
N VAL A 219 2.90 4.37 3.54
CA VAL A 219 3.78 4.92 4.59
C VAL A 219 3.65 4.11 5.88
N ALA A 220 2.43 3.74 6.28
CA ALA A 220 2.19 2.90 7.45
C ALA A 220 2.85 1.52 7.32
N GLY A 221 2.70 0.87 6.17
CA GLY A 221 3.30 -0.42 5.86
C GLY A 221 4.83 -0.36 5.86
N LEU A 222 5.40 0.74 5.37
CA LEU A 222 6.84 0.95 5.37
C LEU A 222 7.38 1.12 6.80
N GLU A 223 6.74 1.97 7.61
CA GLU A 223 7.09 2.13 9.03
C GLU A 223 7.01 0.79 9.76
N TRP A 224 5.93 0.03 9.56
CA TRP A 224 5.72 -1.29 10.16
C TRP A 224 6.81 -2.29 9.77
N CYS A 225 7.23 -2.31 8.50
CA CYS A 225 8.35 -3.15 8.06
C CYS A 225 9.65 -2.78 8.78
N VAL A 226 9.94 -1.48 8.91
CA VAL A 226 11.15 -1.00 9.60
C VAL A 226 11.12 -1.33 11.09
N GLU A 227 9.96 -1.20 11.75
CA GLU A 227 9.75 -1.60 13.14
C GLU A 227 10.02 -3.09 13.37
N HIS A 228 9.65 -3.93 12.41
CA HIS A 228 9.94 -5.37 12.42
C HIS A 228 11.39 -5.70 11.99
N GLY A 229 12.21 -4.69 11.72
CA GLY A 229 13.62 -4.84 11.42
C GLY A 229 13.91 -5.28 9.99
N CYS A 230 12.95 -5.15 9.06
CA CYS A 230 13.21 -5.31 7.64
C CYS A 230 14.31 -4.34 7.21
N LYS A 231 15.28 -4.85 6.44
CA LYS A 231 16.38 -4.05 5.87
C LYS A 231 16.24 -3.83 4.37
N ILE A 232 15.35 -4.59 3.77
CA ILE A 232 14.97 -4.50 2.36
C ILE A 232 13.45 -4.46 2.36
N VAL A 233 12.89 -3.53 1.61
CA VAL A 233 11.45 -3.45 1.36
C VAL A 233 11.25 -3.42 -0.16
N ASN A 234 10.37 -4.28 -0.65
CA ASN A 234 9.90 -4.23 -2.03
C ASN A 234 8.50 -3.62 -2.03
N SER A 235 8.33 -2.61 -2.88
CA SER A 235 7.02 -2.11 -3.27
C SER A 235 7.02 -1.98 -4.78
N SER A 236 6.26 -2.85 -5.44
CA SER A 236 6.16 -2.88 -6.90
C SER A 236 5.00 -1.99 -7.38
N LEU A 237 4.90 -0.81 -6.80
CA LEU A 237 3.78 0.11 -6.91
C LEU A 237 4.24 1.48 -7.40
N GLY A 238 3.29 2.29 -7.88
CA GLY A 238 3.57 3.66 -8.28
C GLY A 238 2.30 4.47 -8.48
N TYR A 239 2.25 5.66 -7.88
CA TYR A 239 1.06 6.49 -7.86
C TYR A 239 1.18 7.64 -8.84
N VAL A 240 0.31 7.65 -9.85
CA VAL A 240 0.21 8.75 -10.83
C VAL A 240 -1.17 9.39 -10.71
N LEU A 241 -1.38 9.99 -9.54
CA LEU A 241 -2.64 10.60 -9.10
C LEU A 241 -2.85 11.98 -9.78
N ASP A 242 -2.82 13.07 -9.01
CA ASP A 242 -2.88 14.45 -9.52
C ASP A 242 -1.48 15.08 -9.64
N TYR A 243 -0.44 14.32 -9.28
CA TYR A 243 0.96 14.69 -9.46
C TYR A 243 1.25 15.03 -10.93
N ARG A 244 1.68 16.27 -11.14
CA ARG A 244 2.17 16.75 -12.44
C ARG A 244 3.68 16.71 -12.45
N PHE A 245 4.27 16.90 -13.63
CA PHE A 245 5.72 16.91 -13.79
C PHE A 245 6.49 17.74 -12.73
N PRO A 246 6.04 18.94 -12.30
CA PRO A 246 6.71 19.69 -11.25
C PRO A 246 6.71 19.03 -9.86
N ASN A 247 5.80 18.09 -9.60
CA ASN A 247 5.69 17.36 -8.34
C ASN A 247 6.56 16.08 -8.31
N LEU A 248 7.16 15.70 -9.44
CA LEU A 248 8.05 14.54 -9.54
C LEU A 248 9.48 14.93 -9.10
N ASP A 249 9.58 15.53 -7.93
CA ASP A 249 10.81 16.14 -7.38
C ASP A 249 11.43 15.34 -6.22
N GLY A 250 10.79 14.23 -5.82
CA GLY A 250 11.20 13.39 -4.70
C GLY A 250 10.77 13.89 -3.32
N GLY A 251 10.28 15.13 -3.20
CA GLY A 251 9.86 15.72 -1.92
C GLY A 251 8.37 16.03 -1.81
N THR A 252 7.65 16.15 -2.93
CA THR A 252 6.22 16.50 -2.94
C THR A 252 5.33 15.30 -2.59
N ALA A 253 5.58 14.13 -3.19
CA ALA A 253 4.79 12.93 -2.91
C ALA A 253 5.20 12.34 -1.56
N ILE A 254 4.22 12.02 -0.71
CA ILE A 254 4.48 11.56 0.67
C ILE A 254 5.28 10.26 0.69
N ILE A 255 5.03 9.37 -0.28
CA ILE A 255 5.77 8.11 -0.45
C ILE A 255 7.24 8.34 -0.82
N SER A 256 7.55 9.37 -1.62
CA SER A 256 8.92 9.67 -2.02
C SER A 256 9.70 10.27 -0.85
N ALA A 257 9.05 11.17 -0.10
CA ALA A 257 9.61 11.73 1.11
C ALA A 257 9.83 10.68 2.22
N ALA A 258 9.00 9.63 2.27
CA ALA A 258 9.16 8.53 3.22
C ALA A 258 10.26 7.53 2.81
N ALA A 259 10.54 7.41 1.51
CA ALA A 259 11.52 6.45 0.99
C ALA A 259 12.97 6.96 0.98
N ASP A 260 13.18 8.28 1.15
CA ASP A 260 14.50 8.94 1.17
C ASP A 260 15.20 8.83 2.54
#